data_AF-A0A124IX68-F1
#
_entry.id   AF-A0A124IX68-F1
#
_cell.length_a   1.000
_cell.length_b   1.000
_cell.length_c   1.000
_cell.angle_alpha   90.00
_cell.angle_beta   90.00
_cell.angle_gamma   90.00
#
_symmetry.space_group_name_H-M   'P 1'
#
loop_
_entity.id
_entity.type
_entity.pdbx_description
1 polymer ?
#
loop_
_entity_poly.entity_id
_entity_poly.type
_entity_poly.pdbx_seq_one_letter_code
_entity_poly.pdbx_strand_id
1 'polypeptide(L)'
;MTESVGIVKLSQWDALLLESLRGQGWSDEQLLGITSAAELPEDNSPFEFDYKQLAAFAAEKPAEYRQAVTEGYQIKYNTIRGIRSWILVALGKEPKLELEEGKEAVEAELTADERTRVEQVLSFGWTISHADRQTDGVYRIEPVQR
;
A
#
# COMPACT_ATOMS: atom_id res chain seq x y z
N MET A 1 21.59 2.56 22.46
CA MET A 1 20.74 1.42 22.08
C MET A 1 19.64 2.00 21.21
N THR A 2 19.76 1.93 19.89
CA THR A 2 18.67 2.28 18.99
C THR A 2 17.73 1.10 19.00
N GLU A 3 16.60 1.22 19.70
CA GLU A 3 15.47 0.33 19.48
C GLU A 3 15.18 0.36 17.99
N SER A 4 15.27 -0.79 17.33
CA SER A 4 14.67 -0.95 16.01
C SER A 4 13.17 -0.81 16.23
N VAL A 5 12.64 0.40 16.09
CA VAL A 5 11.19 0.61 16.06
C VAL A 5 10.69 -0.24 14.90
N GLY A 6 10.02 -1.35 15.21
CA GLY A 6 9.52 -2.25 14.17
C GLY A 6 8.55 -1.46 13.30
N ILE A 7 8.65 -1.63 11.97
CA ILE A 7 7.70 -1.03 11.04
C ILE A 7 6.28 -1.45 11.45
N VAL A 8 5.39 -0.47 11.62
CA VAL A 8 4.00 -0.72 11.98
C VAL A 8 3.30 -1.51 10.88
N LYS A 9 2.34 -2.35 11.27
CA LYS A 9 1.58 -3.14 10.32
C LYS A 9 0.16 -2.61 10.15
N LEU A 10 -0.23 -2.30 8.91
CA LEU A 10 -1.60 -1.92 8.56
C LEU A 10 -2.40 -3.09 7.99
N SER A 11 -3.72 -3.05 8.16
CA SER A 11 -4.55 -3.89 7.28
C SER A 11 -4.39 -3.42 5.83
N GLN A 12 -4.70 -4.28 4.87
CA GLN A 12 -4.63 -3.88 3.46
C GLN A 12 -5.61 -2.75 3.14
N TRP A 13 -6.75 -2.69 3.85
CA TRP A 13 -7.74 -1.63 3.68
C TRP A 13 -7.25 -0.29 4.24
N ASP A 14 -6.69 -0.27 5.45
CA ASP A 14 -6.14 0.97 6.05
C ASP A 14 -5.02 1.55 5.19
N ALA A 15 -4.17 0.68 4.62
CA ALA A 15 -3.14 1.09 3.67
C ALA A 15 -3.74 1.77 2.42
N LEU A 16 -4.82 1.22 1.85
CA LEU A 16 -5.49 1.81 0.70
C LEU A 16 -6.14 3.16 1.04
N LEU A 17 -6.78 3.28 2.21
CA LEU A 17 -7.36 4.54 2.67
C LEU A 17 -6.29 5.64 2.80
N LEU A 18 -5.16 5.31 3.45
CA LEU A 18 -4.04 6.23 3.62
C LEU A 18 -3.46 6.65 2.27
N GLU A 19 -3.20 5.70 1.38
CA GLU A 19 -2.60 5.99 0.07
C GLU A 19 -3.55 6.71 -0.87
N SER A 20 -4.85 6.50 -0.74
CA SER A 20 -5.85 7.23 -1.51
C SER A 20 -5.85 8.73 -1.18
N LEU A 21 -5.71 9.09 0.11
CA LEU A 21 -5.57 10.50 0.50
C LEU A 21 -4.23 11.08 0.03
N ARG A 22 -3.13 10.32 0.12
CA ARG A 22 -1.83 10.74 -0.44
C ARG A 22 -1.90 10.97 -1.95
N GLY A 23 -2.57 10.09 -2.68
CA GLY A 23 -2.81 10.23 -4.12
C GLY A 23 -3.62 11.47 -4.48
N GLN A 24 -4.43 11.99 -3.55
CA GLN A 24 -5.15 13.28 -3.68
C GLN A 24 -4.31 14.49 -3.26
N GLY A 25 -3.04 14.29 -2.87
CA GLY A 25 -2.11 15.36 -2.53
C GLY A 25 -2.10 15.75 -1.04
N TRP A 26 -2.66 14.93 -0.15
CA TRP A 26 -2.58 15.18 1.29
C TRP A 26 -1.15 15.04 1.79
N SER A 27 -0.65 16.06 2.50
CA SER A 27 0.65 16.01 3.16
C SER A 27 0.60 15.20 4.46
N ASP A 28 1.76 14.80 4.96
CA ASP A 28 1.87 14.09 6.24
C ASP A 28 1.33 14.94 7.39
N GLU A 29 1.53 16.26 7.38
CA GLU A 29 0.94 17.16 8.39
C GLU A 29 -0.59 17.16 8.35
N GLN A 30 -1.18 17.15 7.15
CA GLN A 30 -2.64 17.09 6.98
C GLN A 30 -3.18 15.73 7.45
N LEU A 31 -2.50 14.64 7.11
CA LEU A 31 -2.86 13.29 7.56
C LEU A 31 -2.75 13.16 9.09
N LEU A 32 -1.69 13.67 9.69
CA LEU A 32 -1.53 13.70 11.16
C LEU A 32 -2.54 14.63 11.85
N GLY A 33 -3.07 15.61 11.13
CA GLY A 33 -4.12 16.52 11.57
C GLY A 33 -5.53 15.93 11.55
N ILE A 34 -5.72 14.70 11.04
CA ILE A 34 -7.02 14.02 11.05
C ILE A 34 -7.43 13.76 12.52
N THR A 35 -8.27 14.65 13.04
CA THR A 35 -8.80 14.59 14.42
C THR A 35 -10.26 14.17 14.44
N SER A 36 -10.96 14.26 13.30
CA SER A 36 -12.34 13.80 13.15
C SER A 36 -12.69 13.50 11.69
N ALA A 37 -13.75 12.73 11.49
CA ALA A 37 -14.31 12.41 10.19
C ALA A 37 -14.86 13.61 9.39
N ALA A 38 -15.11 14.75 10.04
CA ALA A 38 -15.82 15.89 9.44
C ALA A 38 -14.98 16.67 8.41
N GLU A 39 -13.66 16.48 8.41
CA GLU A 39 -12.71 17.21 7.56
C GLU A 39 -12.20 16.37 6.38
N LEU A 40 -12.71 15.15 6.22
CA LEU A 40 -12.27 14.21 5.20
C LEU A 40 -13.08 14.40 3.91
N PRO A 41 -12.45 14.25 2.73
CA PRO A 41 -13.13 14.41 1.46
C PRO A 41 -14.13 13.27 1.24
N GLU A 42 -15.10 13.49 0.36
CA GLU A 42 -15.89 12.39 -0.18
C GLU A 42 -15.07 11.68 -1.27
N ASP A 43 -14.97 10.35 -1.20
CA ASP A 43 -14.37 9.59 -2.29
C ASP A 43 -15.37 9.38 -3.41
N ASN A 44 -14.96 9.77 -4.62
CA ASN A 44 -15.72 9.55 -5.85
C ASN A 44 -15.02 8.53 -6.78
N SER A 45 -13.98 7.85 -6.26
CA SER A 45 -13.31 6.79 -6.99
C SER A 45 -14.16 5.51 -7.03
N PRO A 46 -13.86 4.56 -7.94
CA PRO A 46 -14.52 3.25 -7.97
C PRO A 46 -14.32 2.41 -6.70
N PHE A 47 -13.46 2.81 -5.78
CA PHE A 47 -13.23 2.12 -4.52
C PHE A 47 -14.18 2.55 -3.40
N GLU A 48 -14.87 3.69 -3.56
CA GLU A 48 -15.82 4.24 -2.59
C GLU A 48 -15.26 4.25 -1.16
N PHE A 49 -14.05 4.80 -1.01
CA PHE A 49 -13.34 4.84 0.26
C PHE A 49 -14.09 5.64 1.32
N ASP A 50 -14.46 4.96 2.41
CA ASP A 50 -14.99 5.60 3.61
C ASP A 50 -13.83 6.00 4.55
N TYR A 51 -13.30 7.20 4.37
CA TYR A 51 -12.18 7.70 5.18
C TYR A 51 -12.51 7.85 6.67
N LYS A 52 -13.78 7.77 7.08
CA LYS A 52 -14.15 7.72 8.50
C LYS A 52 -13.51 6.53 9.20
N GLN A 53 -13.25 5.44 8.47
CA GLN A 53 -12.53 4.27 8.98
C GLN A 53 -11.06 4.61 9.28
N LEU A 54 -10.42 5.44 8.46
CA LEU A 54 -9.06 5.90 8.73
C LEU A 54 -8.99 6.82 9.96
N ALA A 55 -9.97 7.72 10.13
CA ALA A 55 -10.10 8.53 11.35
C ALA A 55 -10.35 7.67 12.59
N ALA A 56 -11.16 6.61 12.48
CA ALA A 56 -11.37 5.66 13.57
C ALA A 56 -10.06 4.93 13.94
N PHE A 57 -9.29 4.49 12.94
CA PHE A 57 -7.96 3.90 13.17
C PHE A 57 -7.00 4.88 13.86
N ALA A 58 -6.96 6.15 13.41
CA ALA A 58 -6.14 7.19 14.04
C ALA A 58 -6.53 7.44 15.51
N ALA A 59 -7.82 7.38 15.84
CA ALA A 59 -8.32 7.55 17.20
C ALA A 59 -8.07 6.32 18.10
N GLU A 60 -8.24 5.11 17.56
CA GLU A 60 -8.06 3.86 18.30
C GLU A 60 -6.57 3.56 18.56
N LYS A 61 -5.72 3.82 17.57
CA LYS A 61 -4.30 3.44 17.55
C LYS A 61 -3.41 4.62 17.12
N PRO A 62 -3.39 5.72 17.88
CA PRO A 62 -2.74 6.97 17.46
C PRO A 62 -1.23 6.85 17.24
N ALA A 63 -0.54 6.00 18.02
CA ALA A 63 0.89 5.76 17.84
C ALA A 63 1.19 4.98 16.54
N GLU A 64 0.41 3.92 16.27
CA GLU A 64 0.52 3.12 15.04
C GLU A 64 0.21 3.97 13.82
N TYR A 65 -0.87 4.76 13.86
CA TYR A 65 -1.24 5.67 12.78
C TYR A 65 -0.16 6.71 12.52
N ARG A 66 0.33 7.39 13.55
CA ARG A 66 1.42 8.37 13.42
C ARG A 66 2.64 7.76 12.75
N GLN A 67 3.07 6.58 13.22
CA GLN A 67 4.21 5.88 12.65
C GLN A 67 3.97 5.52 11.18
N ALA A 68 2.77 5.03 10.83
CA ALA A 68 2.43 4.68 9.46
C ALA A 68 2.52 5.89 8.51
N VAL A 69 2.10 7.07 8.98
CA VAL A 69 2.21 8.32 8.21
C VAL A 69 3.67 8.75 8.08
N THR A 70 4.43 8.84 9.18
CA THR A 70 5.75 9.49 9.15
C THR A 70 6.92 8.58 8.78
N GLU A 71 6.82 7.29 9.09
CA GLU A 71 7.91 6.32 8.94
C GLU A 71 7.57 5.19 7.94
N GLY A 72 6.33 5.15 7.46
CA GLY A 72 5.83 4.10 6.57
C GLY A 72 5.29 2.89 7.33
N TYR A 73 4.87 1.87 6.58
CA TYR A 73 4.17 0.71 7.12
C TYR A 73 4.42 -0.54 6.27
N GLN A 74 4.12 -1.70 6.85
CA GLN A 74 4.01 -2.97 6.13
C GLN A 74 2.55 -3.43 6.16
N ILE A 75 2.05 -4.04 5.09
CA ILE A 75 0.72 -4.64 5.08
C ILE A 75 0.76 -5.98 5.83
N LYS A 76 -0.23 -6.24 6.69
CA LYS A 76 -0.33 -7.48 7.50
C LYS A 76 -0.45 -8.72 6.61
N TYR A 77 -1.36 -8.66 5.64
CA TYR A 77 -1.67 -9.73 4.71
C TYR A 77 -2.03 -9.12 3.36
N ASN A 78 -1.38 -9.57 2.30
CA ASN A 78 -1.76 -9.21 0.95
C ASN A 78 -2.55 -10.34 0.28
N THR A 79 -3.57 -9.94 -0.46
CA THR A 79 -4.09 -10.74 -1.58
C THR A 79 -3.47 -10.24 -2.89
N ILE A 80 -3.45 -11.10 -3.91
CA ILE A 80 -2.98 -10.70 -5.25
C ILE A 80 -3.74 -9.50 -5.82
N ARG A 81 -5.08 -9.50 -5.68
CA ARG A 81 -5.94 -8.39 -6.11
C ARG A 81 -5.66 -7.13 -5.30
N GLY A 82 -5.41 -7.27 -4.01
CA GLY A 82 -5.09 -6.13 -3.17
C GLY A 82 -3.70 -5.54 -3.43
N ILE A 83 -2.71 -6.32 -3.90
CA ILE A 83 -1.42 -5.77 -4.37
C ILE A 83 -1.67 -4.92 -5.62
N ARG A 84 -2.44 -5.44 -6.59
CA ARG A 84 -2.85 -4.64 -7.75
C ARG A 84 -3.56 -3.35 -7.32
N SER A 85 -4.54 -3.43 -6.42
CA SER A 85 -5.26 -2.25 -5.92
C SER A 85 -4.32 -1.25 -5.25
N TRP A 86 -3.36 -1.72 -4.45
CA TRP A 86 -2.40 -0.84 -3.79
C TRP A 86 -1.53 -0.11 -4.81
N ILE A 87 -0.99 -0.81 -5.81
CA ILE A 87 -0.19 -0.18 -6.88
C ILE A 87 -1.03 0.86 -7.65
N LEU A 88 -2.29 0.54 -7.95
CA LEU A 88 -3.19 1.49 -8.60
C LEU A 88 -3.42 2.74 -7.76
N VAL A 89 -3.72 2.58 -6.48
CA VAL A 89 -4.05 3.71 -5.60
C VAL A 89 -2.81 4.54 -5.24
N ALA A 90 -1.71 3.88 -4.88
CA ALA A 90 -0.51 4.55 -4.38
C ALA A 90 0.39 5.12 -5.49
N LEU A 91 0.37 4.51 -6.69
CA LEU A 91 1.28 4.86 -7.79
C LEU A 91 0.53 5.28 -9.08
N GLY A 92 -0.80 5.14 -9.15
CA GLY A 92 -1.56 5.49 -10.34
C GLY A 92 -1.29 4.58 -11.55
N LYS A 93 -0.76 3.36 -11.32
CA LYS A 93 -0.43 2.40 -12.38
C LYS A 93 -1.51 1.33 -12.49
N GLU A 94 -1.70 0.74 -13.67
CA GLU A 94 -2.63 -0.36 -13.88
C GLU A 94 -1.90 -1.70 -14.08
N PRO A 95 -1.57 -2.44 -13.01
CA PRO A 95 -0.96 -3.75 -13.14
C PRO A 95 -1.87 -4.76 -13.84
N LYS A 96 -1.22 -5.69 -14.56
CA LYS A 96 -1.85 -6.90 -15.08
C LYS A 96 -1.93 -7.95 -13.98
N LEU A 97 -3.04 -8.70 -13.96
CA LEU A 97 -3.24 -9.84 -13.06
C LEU A 97 -3.18 -11.14 -13.84
N GLU A 98 -2.34 -12.06 -13.39
CA GLU A 98 -2.38 -13.47 -13.74
C GLU A 98 -3.04 -14.23 -12.59
N LEU A 99 -4.08 -15.01 -12.89
CA LEU A 99 -4.87 -15.77 -11.92
C LEU A 99 -4.93 -17.26 -12.28
N GLU A 100 -4.07 -17.71 -13.20
CA GLU A 100 -3.91 -19.13 -13.48
C GLU A 100 -3.31 -19.80 -12.23
N GLU A 101 -3.91 -20.93 -11.84
CA GLU A 101 -3.47 -21.68 -10.66
C GLU A 101 -1.99 -22.06 -10.78
N GLY A 102 -1.20 -21.70 -9.77
CA GLY A 102 0.25 -21.94 -9.74
C GLY A 102 1.09 -20.91 -10.51
N LYS A 103 0.48 -19.88 -11.11
CA LYS A 103 1.15 -18.76 -11.79
C LYS A 103 0.59 -17.41 -11.35
N GLU A 104 -0.04 -17.33 -10.19
CA GLU A 104 -0.68 -16.12 -9.73
C GLU A 104 0.35 -14.99 -9.55
N ALA A 105 0.20 -13.90 -10.29
CA ALA A 105 1.08 -12.74 -10.16
C ALA A 105 0.44 -11.41 -10.51
N VAL A 106 1.06 -10.35 -10.01
CA VAL A 106 0.83 -8.97 -10.42
C VAL A 106 2.03 -8.50 -11.25
N GLU A 107 1.80 -8.07 -12.48
CA GLU A 107 2.84 -7.47 -13.32
C GLU A 107 2.62 -5.97 -13.48
N ALA A 108 3.63 -5.17 -13.16
CA ALA A 108 3.56 -3.72 -13.19
C ALA A 108 4.83 -3.10 -13.76
N GLU A 109 4.65 -2.02 -14.52
CA GLU A 109 5.73 -1.11 -14.90
C GLU A 109 6.04 -0.19 -13.73
N LEU A 110 7.25 -0.31 -13.17
CA LEU A 110 7.71 0.44 -12.00
C LEU A 110 9.11 1.00 -12.25
N THR A 111 9.36 2.20 -11.75
CA THR A 111 10.71 2.72 -11.51
C THR A 111 11.38 1.97 -10.36
N ALA A 112 12.70 2.16 -10.18
CA ALA A 112 13.43 1.55 -9.07
C ALA A 112 12.89 1.99 -7.69
N ASP A 113 12.51 3.26 -7.55
CA ASP A 113 11.95 3.81 -6.31
C ASP A 113 10.55 3.27 -6.03
N GLU A 114 9.70 3.17 -7.07
CA GLU A 114 8.36 2.57 -6.96
C GLU A 114 8.45 1.08 -6.60
N ARG A 115 9.36 0.33 -7.21
CA ARG A 115 9.63 -1.07 -6.86
C ARG A 115 10.04 -1.20 -5.40
N THR A 116 10.95 -0.36 -4.93
CA THR A 116 11.40 -0.34 -3.53
C THR A 116 10.23 -0.04 -2.60
N ARG A 117 9.37 0.91 -2.96
CA ARG A 117 8.18 1.25 -2.18
C ARG A 117 7.18 0.09 -2.10
N VAL A 118 6.96 -0.63 -3.21
CA VAL A 118 6.13 -1.86 -3.21
C VAL A 118 6.74 -2.90 -2.29
N GLU A 119 8.05 -3.15 -2.38
CA GLU A 119 8.74 -4.13 -1.53
C GLU A 119 8.60 -3.82 -0.03
N GLN A 120 8.68 -2.55 0.36
CA GLN A 120 8.53 -2.12 1.75
C GLN A 120 7.14 -2.38 2.34
N VAL A 121 6.08 -2.26 1.52
CA VAL A 121 4.70 -2.44 1.99
C VAL A 121 4.22 -3.89 1.91
N LEU A 122 4.89 -4.76 1.15
CA LEU A 122 4.47 -6.15 1.01
C LEU A 122 4.58 -6.92 2.33
N SER A 123 3.56 -7.70 2.61
CA SER A 123 3.56 -8.75 3.63
C SER A 123 4.58 -9.83 3.29
N PHE A 124 5.02 -10.57 4.32
CA PHE A 124 5.89 -11.72 4.11
C PHE A 124 5.26 -12.77 3.19
N GLY A 125 6.08 -13.43 2.37
CA GLY A 125 5.63 -14.48 1.45
C GLY A 125 5.37 -14.01 0.03
N TRP A 126 5.75 -12.77 -0.31
CA TRP A 126 5.75 -12.23 -1.66
C TRP A 126 7.18 -11.92 -2.11
N THR A 127 7.43 -12.03 -3.40
CA THR A 127 8.72 -11.64 -4.01
C THR A 127 8.48 -10.75 -5.22
N ILE A 128 9.47 -9.90 -5.54
CA ILE A 128 9.46 -9.04 -6.71
C ILE A 128 10.65 -9.42 -7.59
N SER A 129 10.38 -9.87 -8.80
CA SER A 129 11.36 -10.24 -9.82
C SER A 129 11.14 -9.41 -11.10
N HIS A 130 12.10 -9.42 -12.01
CA HIS A 130 11.86 -8.87 -13.35
C HIS A 130 10.94 -9.82 -14.12
N ALA A 131 9.92 -9.30 -14.80
CA ALA A 131 9.00 -10.13 -15.57
C ALA A 131 9.70 -10.84 -16.74
N ASP A 132 10.67 -10.17 -17.37
CA ASP A 132 11.61 -10.75 -18.31
C ASP A 132 13.01 -10.15 -18.07
N ARG A 133 14.07 -10.92 -18.33
CA ARG A 133 15.46 -10.46 -18.26
C ARG A 133 15.79 -9.38 -19.31
N GLN A 134 14.94 -9.20 -20.31
CA GLN A 134 15.14 -8.24 -21.39
C GLN A 134 14.32 -6.96 -21.24
N THR A 135 13.30 -6.95 -20.38
CA THR A 135 12.40 -5.78 -20.21
C THR A 135 12.74 -5.07 -18.91
N ASP A 136 13.58 -4.04 -19.02
CA ASP A 136 13.85 -3.17 -17.89
C ASP A 136 12.58 -2.41 -17.48
N GLY A 137 12.37 -2.25 -16.17
CA GLY A 137 11.21 -1.55 -15.60
C GLY A 137 9.90 -2.34 -15.49
N VAL A 138 9.78 -3.58 -15.99
CA VAL A 138 8.60 -4.43 -15.75
C VAL A 138 8.90 -5.47 -14.68
N TYR A 139 8.13 -5.43 -13.61
CA TYR A 139 8.30 -6.31 -12.45
C TYR A 139 7.10 -7.23 -12.27
N ARG A 140 7.42 -8.46 -11.86
CA ARG A 140 6.46 -9.51 -11.51
C ARG A 140 6.49 -9.71 -10.00
N ILE A 141 5.31 -9.66 -9.39
CA ILE A 141 5.10 -9.81 -7.95
C ILE A 141 4.28 -11.07 -7.74
N GLU A 142 4.84 -12.07 -7.06
CA GLU A 142 4.25 -13.39 -6.92
C GLU A 142 4.47 -13.99 -5.53
N PRO A 143 3.65 -14.97 -5.11
CA PRO A 143 3.89 -15.69 -3.87
C PRO A 143 5.23 -16.43 -3.90
N VAL A 144 5.96 -16.43 -2.79
CA VAL A 144 7.17 -17.22 -2.64
C VAL A 144 6.79 -18.70 -2.69
N GLN A 145 7.28 -19.41 -3.70
CA GLN A 145 7.15 -20.87 -3.79
C GLN A 145 8.06 -21.53 -2.74
N ARG A 146 7.51 -22.50 -2.00
CA ARG A 146 8.24 -23.29 -0.99
C ARG A 146 8.71 -24.62 -1.57
#